data_AF-A0ABD0Y522-F1
#
_entry.id   AF-A0ABD0Y522-F1
#
_cell.length_a   1.000
_cell.length_b   1.000
_cell.length_c   1.000
_cell.angle_alpha   90.00
_cell.angle_beta   90.00
_cell.angle_gamma   90.00
#
_symmetry.space_group_name_H-M   'P 1'
#
loop_
_entity.id
_entity.type
_entity.pdbx_description
1 polymer ?
#
loop_
_entity_poly.entity_id
_entity_poly.type
_entity_poly.pdbx_seq_one_letter_code
_entity_poly.pdbx_strand_id
1 'polypeptide(L)'
;MAGEKSESQSVSHIHDKCHLLFGCLVFKGAPLSKLYKKFFKGISNAECFEPIPDGWIAPWFCSVSDDIDFHLKSVSDLGDKKAIALELSILNAQPSPSWGLLLKVLMMRQCWVATAMLEHLFDNPCSIGTTEKNECAGFMCNGECYLPSTDVEQALVHIIVAIGNAAEVKATLLGALESRDTLWAAHLDRNQVWNQKLPGWLEALVEPLAECLNPVVEIIERATKEGASVEQQTALSIALLCRTTDCLPPGICQCSNLLEDIIPADCHPLADSVLIQLLVTALYRRTKDTPMAESLCHLDVSLLQELNSHDLPGTRYDLESSPVICELQVSQLLLTEIGRRALKTIYKYLKEDSTWLLKALGQPVPHRNSSTLLYTMFHIGHKQFDEVLSENRVLDWQSLLSIPLGLKEHETWELINSRLPDSVDEEVSQHDNAVAMTLRRVFQNVATK
;
A
#
# COMPACT_ATOMS: atom_id res chain seq x y z
N MET A 1 -12.92 -0.70 6.20
CA MET A 1 -12.27 -0.01 5.05
C MET A 1 -12.90 1.38 4.85
N ALA A 2 -12.32 2.28 4.04
CA ALA A 2 -12.75 3.70 3.96
C ALA A 2 -14.23 3.95 3.57
N GLY A 3 -14.93 2.94 3.01
CA GLY A 3 -16.35 3.01 2.67
C GLY A 3 -17.31 2.37 3.69
N GLU A 4 -16.80 1.65 4.70
CA GLU A 4 -17.59 0.95 5.72
C GLU A 4 -17.69 1.82 6.98
N LYS A 5 -18.80 1.71 7.72
CA LYS A 5 -18.94 2.38 9.02
C LYS A 5 -17.82 1.92 9.96
N SER A 6 -16.94 2.85 10.31
CA SER A 6 -15.83 2.66 11.25
C SER A 6 -16.30 2.87 12.69
N GLU A 7 -15.65 2.20 13.65
CA GLU A 7 -15.85 2.43 15.08
C GLU A 7 -15.39 3.83 15.55
N SER A 8 -14.60 4.53 14.74
CA SER A 8 -14.17 5.89 15.04
C SER A 8 -15.34 6.87 14.96
N GLN A 9 -15.65 7.52 16.08
CA GLN A 9 -16.73 8.51 16.18
C GLN A 9 -16.61 9.63 15.12
N SER A 10 -15.40 10.12 14.88
CA SER A 10 -15.14 11.17 13.88
C SER A 10 -15.45 10.71 12.45
N VAL A 11 -15.09 9.47 12.13
CA VAL A 11 -15.35 8.87 10.83
C VAL A 11 -16.86 8.63 10.66
N SER A 12 -17.53 8.08 11.68
CA SER A 12 -18.99 7.92 11.68
C SER A 12 -19.71 9.25 11.40
N HIS A 13 -19.31 10.33 12.09
CA HIS A 13 -19.91 11.65 11.87
C HIS A 13 -19.71 12.18 10.44
N ILE A 14 -18.56 11.90 9.80
CA ILE A 14 -18.32 12.26 8.40
C ILE A 14 -19.25 11.44 7.50
N HIS A 15 -19.33 10.12 7.70
CA HIS A 15 -20.24 9.27 6.94
C HIS A 15 -21.69 9.75 7.06
N ASP A 16 -22.15 10.10 8.26
CA ASP A 16 -23.52 10.58 8.49
C ASP A 16 -23.79 11.90 7.73
N LYS A 17 -22.84 12.84 7.76
CA LYS A 17 -22.98 14.12 7.03
C LYS A 17 -22.93 13.95 5.52
N CYS A 18 -21.99 13.15 5.00
CA CYS A 18 -21.87 12.85 3.58
C CYS A 18 -23.12 12.11 3.08
N HIS A 19 -23.65 11.21 3.90
CA HIS A 19 -24.88 10.48 3.60
C HIS A 19 -26.11 11.40 3.56
N LEU A 20 -26.22 12.34 4.49
CA LEU A 20 -27.28 13.35 4.48
C LEU A 20 -27.18 14.28 3.26
N LEU A 21 -25.96 14.73 2.92
CA LEU A 21 -25.71 15.55 1.74
C LEU A 21 -26.05 14.80 0.45
N PHE A 22 -25.71 13.52 0.38
CA PHE A 22 -26.08 12.65 -0.74
C PHE A 22 -27.59 12.46 -0.85
N GLY A 23 -28.29 12.22 0.27
CA GLY A 23 -29.75 12.19 0.30
C GLY A 23 -30.38 13.48 -0.23
N CYS A 24 -29.87 14.64 0.22
CA CYS A 24 -30.27 15.94 -0.31
C CYS A 24 -30.09 16.05 -1.83
N LEU A 25 -28.92 15.64 -2.35
CA LEU A 25 -28.65 15.66 -3.78
C LEU A 25 -29.58 14.72 -4.57
N VAL A 26 -29.87 13.53 -4.05
CA VAL A 26 -30.76 12.56 -4.72
C VAL A 26 -32.19 13.10 -4.80
N PHE A 27 -32.75 13.56 -3.68
CA PHE A 27 -34.15 13.99 -3.64
C PHE A 27 -34.37 15.40 -4.20
N LYS A 28 -33.36 16.28 -4.18
CA LYS A 28 -33.45 17.59 -4.87
C LYS A 28 -33.05 17.53 -6.35
N GLY A 29 -32.17 16.62 -6.75
CA GLY A 29 -31.71 16.48 -8.12
C GLY A 29 -32.60 15.58 -8.99
N ALA A 30 -33.26 14.56 -8.43
CA ALA A 30 -34.04 13.62 -9.22
C ALA A 30 -35.24 14.28 -9.94
N PRO A 31 -35.50 13.96 -11.22
CA PRO A 31 -36.68 14.45 -11.93
C PRO A 31 -37.99 14.07 -11.21
N LEU A 32 -38.96 14.97 -11.16
CA LEU A 32 -40.24 14.74 -10.47
C LEU A 32 -40.98 13.51 -11.00
N SER A 33 -40.87 13.23 -12.31
CA SER A 33 -41.44 12.05 -12.95
C SER A 33 -40.85 10.72 -12.43
N LYS A 34 -39.57 10.71 -12.04
CA LYS A 34 -38.88 9.54 -11.46
C LYS A 34 -39.29 9.33 -10.00
N LEU A 35 -39.36 10.41 -9.22
CA LEU A 35 -39.88 10.38 -7.84
C LEU A 35 -41.33 9.89 -7.80
N TYR A 36 -42.18 10.42 -8.69
CA TYR A 36 -43.55 9.95 -8.86
C TYR A 36 -43.61 8.45 -9.13
N LYS A 37 -42.84 7.95 -10.12
CA LYS A 37 -42.83 6.53 -10.47
C LYS A 37 -42.46 5.63 -9.28
N LYS A 38 -41.51 6.06 -8.44
CA LYS A 38 -41.09 5.28 -7.27
C LYS A 38 -42.16 5.29 -6.18
N PHE A 39 -42.71 6.46 -5.84
CA PHE A 39 -43.63 6.61 -4.71
C PHE A 39 -45.11 6.40 -5.06
N PHE A 40 -45.46 6.22 -6.34
CA PHE A 40 -46.85 6.02 -6.78
C PHE A 40 -47.54 4.84 -6.10
N LYS A 41 -46.79 3.78 -5.77
CA LYS A 41 -47.29 2.58 -5.08
C LYS A 41 -47.32 2.71 -3.55
N GLY A 42 -47.03 3.89 -3.01
CA GLY A 42 -46.94 4.17 -1.58
C GLY A 42 -45.51 4.14 -1.04
N ILE A 43 -45.34 4.66 0.18
CA ILE A 43 -44.07 4.88 0.87
C ILE A 43 -43.54 3.55 1.47
N SER A 44 -44.43 2.66 1.90
CA SER A 44 -44.09 1.42 2.60
C SER A 44 -43.30 0.39 1.78
N ASN A 45 -43.25 0.54 0.44
CA ASN A 45 -42.52 -0.35 -0.47
C ASN A 45 -41.24 0.30 -1.02
N ALA A 46 -40.86 1.48 -0.53
CA ALA A 46 -39.70 2.19 -1.03
C ALA A 46 -38.44 1.78 -0.24
N GLU A 47 -37.61 0.96 -0.88
CA GLU A 47 -36.33 0.46 -0.36
C GLU A 47 -35.42 1.58 0.17
N CYS A 48 -35.51 2.81 -0.35
CA CYS A 48 -34.71 3.95 0.13
C CYS A 48 -34.90 4.30 1.62
N PHE A 49 -36.01 3.88 2.24
CA PHE A 49 -36.24 4.08 3.67
C PHE A 49 -35.71 2.92 4.54
N GLU A 50 -35.35 1.79 3.94
CA GLU A 50 -34.76 0.66 4.65
C GLU A 50 -33.34 1.00 5.12
N PRO A 51 -32.93 0.58 6.33
CA PRO A 51 -31.59 0.83 6.82
C PRO A 51 -30.55 0.18 5.92
N ILE A 52 -29.41 0.86 5.73
CA ILE A 52 -28.26 0.28 5.02
C ILE A 52 -27.81 -0.97 5.79
N PRO A 53 -27.74 -2.15 5.14
CA PRO A 53 -27.28 -3.37 5.80
C PRO A 53 -25.86 -3.23 6.35
N ASP A 54 -25.58 -3.92 7.45
CA ASP A 54 -24.24 -3.91 8.05
C ASP A 54 -23.19 -4.49 7.08
N GLY A 55 -22.04 -3.83 6.99
CA GLY A 55 -20.94 -4.19 6.09
C GLY A 55 -21.10 -3.68 4.64
N TRP A 56 -22.20 -3.00 4.31
CA TRP A 56 -22.33 -2.37 2.99
C TRP A 56 -21.54 -1.05 2.92
N ILE A 57 -20.99 -0.77 1.74
CA ILE A 57 -20.43 0.55 1.42
C ILE A 57 -21.56 1.58 1.50
N ALA A 58 -21.26 2.71 2.14
CA ALA A 58 -22.20 3.82 2.18
C ALA A 58 -22.52 4.31 0.75
N PRO A 59 -23.80 4.41 0.35
CA PRO A 59 -24.19 4.74 -1.02
C PRO A 59 -23.62 6.04 -1.56
N TRP A 60 -23.27 7.01 -0.71
CA TRP A 60 -22.64 8.27 -1.14
C TRP A 60 -21.23 8.08 -1.71
N PHE A 61 -20.57 6.97 -1.41
CA PHE A 61 -19.17 6.73 -1.76
C PHE A 61 -18.95 6.54 -3.28
N CYS A 62 -19.99 6.11 -4.02
CA CYS A 62 -19.98 6.06 -5.49
C CYS A 62 -19.82 7.45 -6.16
N SER A 63 -20.09 8.53 -5.42
CA SER A 63 -19.89 9.90 -5.91
C SER A 63 -18.43 10.33 -5.83
N VAL A 64 -17.61 9.62 -5.05
CA VAL A 64 -16.18 9.92 -4.84
C VAL A 64 -15.29 9.24 -5.88
N SER A 65 -15.69 8.06 -6.36
CA SER A 65 -14.93 7.30 -7.36
C SER A 65 -15.84 6.70 -8.43
N ASP A 66 -15.44 6.86 -9.69
CA ASP A 66 -16.14 6.27 -10.85
C ASP A 66 -16.07 4.75 -10.90
N ASP A 67 -15.13 4.17 -10.15
CA ASP A 67 -14.93 2.74 -10.10
C ASP A 67 -15.93 2.01 -9.21
N ILE A 68 -16.74 2.77 -8.47
CA ILE A 68 -17.67 2.27 -7.46
C ILE A 68 -19.09 2.46 -7.98
N ASP A 69 -19.73 1.33 -8.32
CA ASP A 69 -21.13 1.28 -8.68
C ASP A 69 -22.02 1.31 -7.43
N PHE A 70 -23.25 1.79 -7.56
CA PHE A 70 -24.25 1.85 -6.51
C PHE A 70 -24.66 0.47 -5.98
N HIS A 71 -24.43 -0.58 -6.77
CA HIS A 71 -24.71 -1.98 -6.39
C HIS A 71 -23.55 -2.66 -5.67
N LEU A 72 -22.40 -2.00 -5.55
CA LEU A 72 -21.24 -2.57 -4.89
C LEU A 72 -21.50 -2.65 -3.38
N LYS A 73 -21.45 -3.87 -2.84
CA LYS A 73 -21.77 -4.14 -1.43
C LYS A 73 -20.53 -3.98 -0.57
N SER A 74 -19.40 -4.57 -0.95
CA SER A 74 -18.15 -4.44 -0.20
C SER A 74 -17.00 -3.91 -1.05
N VAL A 75 -16.03 -3.28 -0.39
CA VAL A 75 -14.77 -2.85 -1.03
C VAL A 75 -13.98 -4.07 -1.50
N SER A 76 -14.17 -5.22 -0.85
CA SER A 76 -13.59 -6.51 -1.27
C SER A 76 -14.09 -6.97 -2.64
N ASP A 77 -15.32 -6.56 -3.03
CA ASP A 77 -15.93 -6.93 -4.31
C ASP A 77 -15.35 -6.12 -5.50
N LEU A 78 -14.52 -5.11 -5.23
CA LEU A 78 -13.82 -4.38 -6.28
C LEU A 78 -12.82 -5.29 -7.00
N GLY A 79 -12.75 -5.13 -8.33
CA GLY A 79 -11.67 -5.72 -9.11
C GLY A 79 -10.30 -5.18 -8.66
N ASP A 80 -9.27 -6.03 -8.72
CA ASP A 80 -7.98 -5.78 -8.08
C ASP A 80 -7.37 -4.41 -8.43
N LYS A 81 -7.33 -4.06 -9.71
CA LYS A 81 -6.80 -2.76 -10.18
C LYS A 81 -7.56 -1.56 -9.63
N LYS A 82 -8.88 -1.67 -9.49
CA LYS A 82 -9.74 -0.60 -8.97
C LYS A 82 -9.55 -0.43 -7.46
N ALA A 83 -9.47 -1.55 -6.73
CA ALA A 83 -9.19 -1.54 -5.30
C ALA A 83 -7.84 -0.90 -5.00
N ILE A 84 -6.80 -1.29 -5.74
CA ILE A 84 -5.45 -0.72 -5.61
C ILE A 84 -5.45 0.78 -5.94
N ALA A 85 -6.09 1.18 -7.04
CA ALA A 85 -6.17 2.58 -7.45
C ALA A 85 -6.82 3.45 -6.37
N LEU A 86 -7.89 2.95 -5.74
CA LEU A 86 -8.57 3.65 -4.65
C LEU A 86 -7.62 3.84 -3.45
N GLU A 87 -6.97 2.78 -2.96
CA GLU A 87 -6.06 2.88 -1.80
C GLU A 87 -4.84 3.75 -2.10
N LEU A 88 -4.29 3.69 -3.33
CA LEU A 88 -3.21 4.57 -3.78
C LEU A 88 -3.66 6.04 -3.83
N SER A 89 -4.90 6.31 -4.27
CA SER A 89 -5.46 7.67 -4.26
C SER A 89 -5.60 8.21 -2.84
N ILE A 90 -6.03 7.37 -1.89
CA ILE A 90 -6.13 7.72 -0.48
C ILE A 90 -4.73 8.01 0.07
N LEU A 91 -3.74 7.17 -0.22
CA LEU A 91 -2.35 7.37 0.22
C LEU A 91 -1.79 8.71 -0.26
N ASN A 92 -2.02 9.05 -1.53
CA ASN A 92 -1.56 10.31 -2.11
C ASN A 92 -2.31 11.54 -1.57
N ALA A 93 -3.56 11.37 -1.15
CA ALA A 93 -4.37 12.43 -0.57
C ALA A 93 -4.05 12.71 0.91
N GLN A 94 -3.33 11.82 1.61
CA GLN A 94 -3.01 12.03 3.02
C GLN A 94 -2.03 13.22 3.21
N PRO A 95 -2.30 14.12 4.18
CA PRO A 95 -1.41 15.25 4.48
C PRO A 95 -0.09 14.78 5.11
N SER A 96 -0.14 13.68 5.87
CA SER A 96 1.00 13.05 6.53
C SER A 96 1.18 11.62 6.04
N PRO A 97 2.41 11.07 6.00
CA PRO A 97 2.62 9.69 5.59
C PRO A 97 1.88 8.73 6.53
N SER A 98 1.01 7.89 5.95
CA SER A 98 0.42 6.74 6.64
C SER A 98 1.19 5.50 6.22
N TRP A 99 2.09 5.04 7.10
CA TRP A 99 2.94 3.88 6.83
C TRP A 99 2.13 2.57 6.75
N GLY A 100 1.10 2.39 7.58
CA GLY A 100 0.20 1.24 7.51
C GLY A 100 -0.55 1.16 6.18
N LEU A 101 -1.01 2.30 5.67
CA LEU A 101 -1.64 2.38 4.35
C LEU A 101 -0.64 2.12 3.23
N LEU A 102 0.58 2.65 3.33
CA LEU A 102 1.65 2.36 2.38
C LEU A 102 1.91 0.85 2.29
N LEU A 103 2.08 0.19 3.44
CA LEU A 103 2.29 -1.25 3.49
C LEU A 103 1.11 -2.02 2.89
N LYS A 104 -0.13 -1.61 3.21
CA LYS A 104 -1.34 -2.21 2.63
C LYS A 104 -1.32 -2.11 1.11
N VAL A 105 -1.02 -0.94 0.54
CA VAL A 105 -0.97 -0.74 -0.92
C VAL A 105 0.07 -1.64 -1.57
N LEU A 106 1.24 -1.84 -0.94
CA LEU A 106 2.29 -2.71 -1.46
C LEU A 106 1.90 -4.19 -1.44
N MET A 107 1.22 -4.63 -0.37
CA MET A 107 0.98 -6.05 -0.09
C MET A 107 -0.40 -6.56 -0.54
N MET A 108 -1.38 -5.68 -0.76
CA MET A 108 -2.74 -6.07 -1.14
C MET A 108 -2.80 -6.77 -2.51
N ARG A 109 -3.84 -7.59 -2.72
CA ARG A 109 -4.11 -8.28 -3.99
C ARG A 109 -2.87 -9.00 -4.54
N GLN A 110 -2.29 -9.86 -3.70
CA GLN A 110 -1.11 -10.68 -4.03
C GLN A 110 0.12 -9.83 -4.38
N CYS A 111 0.32 -8.72 -3.68
CA CYS A 111 1.48 -7.84 -3.86
C CYS A 111 1.62 -7.31 -5.30
N TRP A 112 0.51 -7.06 -5.99
CA TRP A 112 0.52 -6.63 -7.39
C TRP A 112 1.33 -5.34 -7.59
N VAL A 113 1.17 -4.36 -6.70
CA VAL A 113 1.91 -3.09 -6.77
C VAL A 113 3.40 -3.32 -6.59
N ALA A 114 3.79 -4.10 -5.57
CA ALA A 114 5.19 -4.42 -5.32
C ALA A 114 5.82 -5.16 -6.52
N THR A 115 5.09 -6.10 -7.13
CA THR A 115 5.55 -6.82 -8.33
C THR A 115 5.75 -5.88 -9.51
N ALA A 116 4.72 -5.09 -9.84
CA ALA A 116 4.78 -4.15 -10.96
C ALA A 116 5.87 -3.08 -10.76
N MET A 117 6.07 -2.61 -9.52
CA MET A 117 7.17 -1.71 -9.18
C MET A 117 8.51 -2.37 -9.36
N LEU A 118 8.69 -3.60 -8.87
CA LEU A 118 9.96 -4.29 -8.96
C LEU A 118 10.34 -4.52 -10.43
N GLU A 119 9.43 -5.04 -11.25
CA GLU A 119 9.63 -5.20 -12.70
C GLU A 119 10.03 -3.87 -13.38
N HIS A 120 9.34 -2.78 -13.03
CA HIS A 120 9.65 -1.46 -13.59
C HIS A 120 11.02 -0.93 -13.18
N LEU A 121 11.37 -1.04 -11.89
CA LEU A 121 12.63 -0.54 -11.31
C LEU A 121 13.84 -1.31 -11.83
N PHE A 122 13.63 -2.58 -12.09
CA PHE A 122 14.59 -3.47 -12.71
C PHE A 122 15.00 -2.99 -14.12
N ASP A 123 14.07 -2.42 -14.90
CA ASP A 123 14.38 -1.81 -16.20
C ASP A 123 14.80 -0.34 -16.08
N ASN A 124 14.34 0.35 -15.03
CA ASN A 124 14.52 1.78 -14.81
C ASN A 124 15.03 2.04 -13.38
N PRO A 125 16.31 1.73 -13.11
CA PRO A 125 16.86 1.87 -11.76
C PRO A 125 16.84 3.33 -11.34
N CYS A 126 16.35 3.58 -10.13
CA CYS A 126 16.28 4.92 -9.58
C CYS A 126 16.61 4.93 -8.08
N SER A 127 17.16 6.06 -7.64
CA SER A 127 17.54 6.29 -6.26
C SER A 127 16.87 7.56 -5.76
N ILE A 128 16.48 7.55 -4.48
CA ILE A 128 15.85 8.68 -3.83
C ILE A 128 16.64 9.05 -2.58
N GLY A 129 16.83 10.35 -2.39
CA GLY A 129 17.50 10.91 -1.22
C GLY A 129 18.56 11.93 -1.64
N THR A 130 19.34 12.37 -0.67
CA THR A 130 20.49 13.24 -0.91
C THR A 130 21.75 12.61 -0.32
N THR A 131 22.89 12.85 -0.95
CA THR A 131 24.21 12.45 -0.41
C THR A 131 24.71 13.43 0.65
N GLU A 132 24.18 14.66 0.64
CA GLU A 132 24.54 15.71 1.58
C GLU A 132 23.61 15.70 2.80
N LYS A 133 24.22 15.51 3.97
CA LYS A 133 23.54 15.59 5.26
C LYS A 133 23.41 17.05 5.67
N ASN A 134 22.32 17.68 5.25
CA ASN A 134 21.97 19.02 5.71
C ASN A 134 21.30 18.93 7.09
N GLU A 135 21.84 19.64 8.08
CA GLU A 135 21.24 19.75 9.40
C GLU A 135 19.95 20.57 9.29
N CYS A 136 18.80 19.96 9.59
CA CYS A 136 17.54 20.68 9.60
C CYS A 136 17.44 21.52 10.87
N ALA A 137 17.41 22.85 10.71
CA ALA A 137 17.21 23.82 11.79
C ALA A 137 15.73 24.01 12.19
N GLY A 138 14.83 23.09 11.80
CA GLY A 138 13.41 23.17 12.09
C GLY A 138 13.11 22.94 13.57
N PHE A 139 12.24 23.77 14.15
CA PHE A 139 11.88 23.81 15.58
C PHE A 139 11.35 22.47 16.16
N MET A 140 10.88 21.54 15.31
CA MET A 140 10.42 20.19 15.71
C MET A 140 11.15 19.06 14.97
N CYS A 141 12.33 19.33 14.43
CA CYS A 141 13.10 18.29 13.75
C CYS A 141 13.73 17.34 14.77
N ASN A 142 13.38 16.06 14.69
CA ASN A 142 13.99 15.00 15.50
C ASN A 142 15.30 14.44 14.88
N GLY A 143 15.90 15.13 13.90
CA GLY A 143 17.06 14.64 13.15
C GLY A 143 16.74 13.61 12.05
N GLU A 144 15.47 13.24 11.89
CA GLU A 144 14.98 12.25 10.93
C GLU A 144 14.59 12.83 9.54
N CYS A 145 14.90 14.11 9.32
CA CYS A 145 14.64 14.82 8.07
C CYS A 145 15.56 14.42 6.92
N TYR A 146 16.72 13.84 7.24
CA TYR A 146 17.70 13.41 6.25
C TYR A 146 17.32 12.03 5.74
N LEU A 147 17.12 11.93 4.42
CA LEU A 147 16.96 10.67 3.71
C LEU A 147 18.22 10.44 2.87
N PRO A 148 19.11 9.51 3.27
CA PRO A 148 20.26 9.17 2.46
C PRO A 148 19.83 8.61 1.11
N SER A 149 20.62 8.88 0.07
CA SER A 149 20.40 8.30 -1.26
C SER A 149 20.32 6.77 -1.17
N THR A 150 19.14 6.23 -1.46
CA THR A 150 18.83 4.80 -1.39
C THR A 150 18.16 4.38 -2.68
N ASP A 151 18.54 3.22 -3.21
CA ASP A 151 17.88 2.66 -4.38
C ASP A 151 16.45 2.23 -4.04
N VAL A 152 15.49 2.60 -4.89
CA VAL A 152 14.08 2.28 -4.64
C VAL A 152 13.86 0.77 -4.68
N GLU A 153 14.59 0.08 -5.55
CA GLU A 153 14.63 -1.39 -5.61
C GLU A 153 15.05 -2.01 -4.27
N GLN A 154 16.16 -1.52 -3.69
CA GLN A 154 16.67 -1.97 -2.39
C GLN A 154 15.63 -1.76 -1.29
N ALA A 155 15.02 -0.58 -1.24
CA ALA A 155 13.98 -0.26 -0.26
C ALA A 155 12.75 -1.18 -0.40
N LEU A 156 12.32 -1.47 -1.63
CA LEU A 156 11.14 -2.29 -1.90
C LEU A 156 11.39 -3.75 -1.50
N VAL A 157 12.52 -4.31 -1.92
CA VAL A 157 12.91 -5.68 -1.59
C VAL A 157 13.08 -5.86 -0.09
N HIS A 158 13.66 -4.87 0.61
CA HIS A 158 13.77 -4.91 2.07
C HIS A 158 12.40 -5.03 2.76
N ILE A 159 11.39 -4.24 2.33
CA ILE A 159 10.04 -4.30 2.89
C ILE A 159 9.38 -5.66 2.61
N ILE A 160 9.46 -6.15 1.37
CA ILE A 160 8.89 -7.44 0.96
C ILE A 160 9.51 -8.58 1.77
N VAL A 161 10.83 -8.60 1.92
CA VAL A 161 11.54 -9.67 2.63
C VAL A 161 11.28 -9.59 4.13
N ALA A 162 11.22 -8.39 4.72
CA ALA A 162 11.01 -8.22 6.16
C ALA A 162 9.59 -8.61 6.62
N ILE A 163 8.58 -8.39 5.77
CA ILE A 163 7.16 -8.57 6.15
C ILE A 163 6.51 -9.76 5.42
N GLY A 164 6.89 -9.99 4.17
CA GLY A 164 6.21 -10.92 3.28
C GLY A 164 6.45 -12.39 3.64
N ASN A 165 5.42 -13.20 3.38
CA ASN A 165 5.53 -14.65 3.51
C ASN A 165 6.20 -15.29 2.27
N ALA A 166 6.48 -16.59 2.35
CA ALA A 166 7.19 -17.29 1.27
C ALA A 166 6.48 -17.21 -0.09
N ALA A 167 5.14 -17.23 -0.10
CA ALA A 167 4.37 -17.13 -1.35
C ALA A 167 4.45 -15.72 -1.95
N GLU A 168 4.44 -14.68 -1.12
CA GLU A 168 4.54 -13.28 -1.56
C GLU A 168 5.95 -12.96 -2.08
N VAL A 169 7.00 -13.40 -1.37
CA VAL A 169 8.38 -13.27 -1.83
C VAL A 169 8.59 -14.01 -3.16
N LYS A 170 8.00 -15.20 -3.30
CA LYS A 170 8.06 -15.97 -4.54
C LYS A 170 7.34 -15.28 -5.70
N ALA A 171 6.14 -14.75 -5.46
CA ALA A 171 5.36 -14.08 -6.50
C ALA A 171 5.96 -12.73 -6.94
N THR A 172 6.67 -12.04 -6.04
CA THR A 172 7.24 -10.71 -6.28
C THR A 172 8.69 -10.79 -6.74
N LEU A 173 9.64 -11.01 -5.82
CA LEU A 173 11.07 -10.96 -6.09
C LEU A 173 11.50 -12.09 -7.03
N LEU A 174 11.18 -13.34 -6.70
CA LEU A 174 11.59 -14.48 -7.53
C LEU A 174 10.90 -14.43 -8.88
N GLY A 175 9.59 -14.13 -8.93
CA GLY A 175 8.87 -13.97 -10.18
C GLY A 175 9.52 -12.93 -11.10
N ALA A 176 9.94 -11.78 -10.56
CA ALA A 176 10.65 -10.76 -11.32
C ALA A 176 12.04 -11.22 -11.77
N LEU A 177 12.78 -12.00 -10.97
CA LEU A 177 14.09 -12.55 -11.34
C LEU A 177 13.98 -13.67 -12.38
N GLU A 178 13.01 -14.58 -12.25
CA GLU A 178 12.74 -15.68 -13.18
C GLU A 178 12.29 -15.17 -14.56
N SER A 179 11.56 -14.05 -14.60
CA SER A 179 11.14 -13.43 -15.86
C SER A 179 12.31 -12.83 -16.67
N ARG A 180 13.50 -12.74 -16.07
CA ARG A 180 14.70 -12.10 -16.62
C ARG A 180 15.73 -13.12 -17.09
N ASP A 181 16.83 -12.61 -17.63
CA ASP A 181 17.96 -13.45 -18.02
C ASP A 181 18.69 -14.02 -16.79
N THR A 182 19.56 -15.02 -17.00
CA THR A 182 20.27 -15.67 -15.89
C THR A 182 21.40 -14.82 -15.29
N LEU A 183 21.64 -13.60 -15.81
CA LEU A 183 22.75 -12.76 -15.38
C LEU A 183 22.59 -12.24 -13.94
N TRP A 184 21.36 -12.16 -13.41
CA TRP A 184 21.15 -11.76 -12.02
C TRP A 184 21.86 -12.71 -11.06
N ALA A 185 21.86 -14.02 -11.36
CA ALA A 185 22.44 -15.06 -10.51
C ALA A 185 23.97 -14.99 -10.46
N ALA A 186 24.62 -14.40 -11.46
CA ALA A 186 26.08 -14.26 -11.47
C ALA A 186 26.62 -13.54 -10.22
N HIS A 187 25.84 -12.66 -9.60
CA HIS A 187 26.19 -11.96 -8.36
C HIS A 187 26.23 -12.86 -7.12
N LEU A 188 25.61 -14.05 -7.19
CA LEU A 188 25.59 -15.06 -6.13
C LEU A 188 26.67 -16.12 -6.31
N ASP A 189 27.47 -16.07 -7.39
CA ASP A 189 28.57 -17.00 -7.58
C ASP A 189 29.63 -16.82 -6.48
N ARG A 190 30.25 -17.92 -6.02
CA ARG A 190 31.33 -17.90 -5.01
C ARG A 190 32.47 -16.93 -5.34
N ASN A 191 32.68 -16.60 -6.62
CA ASN A 191 33.70 -15.64 -7.05
C ASN A 191 33.25 -14.17 -6.97
N GLN A 192 32.06 -13.89 -6.47
CA GLN A 192 31.52 -12.52 -6.35
C GLN A 192 31.37 -12.06 -4.90
N VAL A 193 31.81 -12.85 -3.92
CA VAL A 193 31.72 -12.51 -2.48
C VAL A 193 32.35 -11.13 -2.17
N TRP A 194 33.43 -10.78 -2.87
CA TRP A 194 34.16 -9.52 -2.69
C TRP A 194 33.62 -8.34 -3.53
N ASN A 195 32.59 -8.56 -4.34
CA ASN A 195 32.02 -7.50 -5.18
C ASN A 195 31.33 -6.45 -4.30
N GLN A 196 31.82 -5.21 -4.33
CA GLN A 196 31.24 -4.11 -3.57
C GLN A 196 30.08 -3.42 -4.29
N LYS A 197 29.89 -3.70 -5.58
CA LYS A 197 28.79 -3.16 -6.38
C LYS A 197 27.71 -4.24 -6.51
N LEU A 198 26.86 -4.30 -5.50
CA LEU A 198 25.71 -5.19 -5.50
C LEU A 198 24.50 -4.50 -6.14
N PRO A 199 23.65 -5.23 -6.88
CA PRO A 199 22.36 -4.71 -7.31
C PRO A 199 21.46 -4.44 -6.09
N GLY A 200 20.50 -3.53 -6.23
CA GLY A 200 19.67 -3.05 -5.12
C GLY A 200 18.95 -4.16 -4.37
N TRP A 201 18.40 -5.15 -5.08
CA TRP A 201 17.72 -6.30 -4.48
C TRP A 201 18.64 -7.14 -3.59
N LEU A 202 19.91 -7.29 -3.97
CA LEU A 202 20.89 -8.07 -3.22
C LEU A 202 21.44 -7.26 -2.05
N GLU A 203 21.63 -5.95 -2.25
CA GLU A 203 21.98 -5.01 -1.19
C GLU A 203 20.93 -5.04 -0.06
N ALA A 204 19.64 -5.16 -0.40
CA ALA A 204 18.54 -5.27 0.56
C ALA A 204 18.63 -6.50 1.48
N LEU A 205 19.30 -7.56 1.03
CA LEU A 205 19.55 -8.78 1.81
C LEU A 205 20.83 -8.68 2.64
N VAL A 206 21.87 -8.02 2.11
CA VAL A 206 23.19 -7.90 2.75
C VAL A 206 23.24 -6.82 3.83
N GLU A 207 22.61 -5.66 3.61
CA GLU A 207 22.66 -4.52 4.54
C GLU A 207 22.13 -4.87 5.95
N PRO A 208 20.97 -5.55 6.11
CA PRO A 208 20.49 -5.92 7.44
C PRO A 208 21.39 -6.93 8.15
N LEU A 209 22.00 -7.86 7.40
CA LEU A 209 22.97 -8.80 7.96
C LEU A 209 24.21 -8.08 8.49
N ALA A 210 24.66 -7.02 7.81
CA ALA A 210 25.79 -6.23 8.26
C ALA A 210 25.54 -5.58 9.64
N GLU A 211 24.30 -5.16 9.94
CA GLU A 211 23.93 -4.67 11.27
C GLU A 211 23.96 -5.79 12.32
N CYS A 212 23.42 -6.97 12.00
CA CYS A 212 23.46 -8.15 12.87
C CYS A 212 24.87 -8.63 13.19
N LEU A 213 25.83 -8.43 12.26
CA LEU A 213 27.22 -8.85 12.41
C LEU A 213 28.11 -7.84 13.17
N ASN A 214 27.61 -6.66 13.55
CA ASN A 214 28.41 -5.68 14.30
C ASN A 214 29.07 -6.26 15.57
N PRO A 215 28.40 -7.06 16.42
CA PRO A 215 29.04 -7.68 17.58
C PRO A 215 30.16 -8.67 17.20
N VAL A 216 30.01 -9.37 16.07
CA VAL A 216 31.03 -10.30 15.55
C VAL A 216 32.27 -9.52 15.14
N VAL A 217 32.09 -8.42 14.41
CA VAL A 217 33.18 -7.53 13.98
C VAL A 217 33.93 -6.94 15.18
N GLU A 218 33.22 -6.48 16.22
CA GLU A 218 33.85 -5.97 17.44
C GLU A 218 34.71 -7.01 18.17
N ILE A 219 34.27 -8.28 18.18
CA ILE A 219 35.05 -9.38 18.77
C ILE A 219 36.30 -9.67 17.95
N ILE A 220 36.18 -9.69 16.62
CA ILE A 220 37.32 -9.90 15.70
C ILE A 220 38.34 -8.76 15.83
N GLU A 221 37.88 -7.51 15.89
CA GLU A 221 38.75 -6.35 16.10
C GLU A 221 39.50 -6.42 17.43
N ARG A 222 38.85 -6.93 18.49
CA ARG A 222 39.50 -7.15 19.79
C ARG A 222 40.56 -8.23 19.70
N ALA A 223 40.26 -9.38 19.09
CA ALA A 223 41.22 -10.46 18.87
C ALA A 223 42.43 -9.99 18.02
N THR A 224 42.18 -9.12 17.04
CA THR A 224 43.22 -8.49 16.21
C THR A 224 44.14 -7.62 17.08
N LYS A 225 43.59 -6.82 17.99
CA LYS A 225 44.38 -5.99 18.93
C LYS A 225 45.19 -6.83 19.93
N GLU A 226 44.69 -8.02 20.26
CA GLU A 226 45.38 -8.99 21.13
C GLU A 226 46.47 -9.81 20.41
N GLY A 227 46.66 -9.60 19.10
CA GLY A 227 47.72 -10.23 18.32
C GLY A 227 47.37 -11.63 17.79
N ALA A 228 46.08 -11.97 17.69
CA ALA A 228 45.64 -13.23 17.09
C ALA A 228 46.11 -13.34 15.63
N SER A 229 46.52 -14.53 15.20
CA SER A 229 46.90 -14.78 13.80
C SER A 229 45.68 -14.72 12.87
N VAL A 230 45.92 -14.52 11.57
CA VAL A 230 44.83 -14.45 10.57
C VAL A 230 44.03 -15.76 10.50
N GLU A 231 44.69 -16.91 10.65
CA GLU A 231 44.04 -18.22 10.74
C GLU A 231 43.13 -18.33 11.97
N GLN A 232 43.60 -17.84 13.12
CA GLN A 232 42.80 -17.82 14.36
C GLN A 232 41.60 -16.88 14.23
N GLN A 233 41.77 -15.72 13.60
CA GLN A 233 40.68 -14.77 13.33
C GLN A 233 39.63 -15.38 12.39
N THR A 234 40.07 -16.09 11.35
CA THR A 234 39.17 -16.75 10.39
C THR A 234 38.37 -17.86 11.07
N ALA A 235 39.04 -18.73 11.83
CA ALA A 235 38.36 -19.80 12.59
C ALA A 235 37.38 -19.24 13.63
N LEU A 236 37.76 -18.17 14.34
CA LEU A 236 36.89 -17.47 15.28
C LEU A 236 35.66 -16.89 14.59
N SER A 237 35.83 -16.32 13.40
CA SER A 237 34.75 -15.70 12.64
C SER A 237 33.73 -16.73 12.19
N ILE A 238 34.18 -17.88 11.67
CA ILE A 238 33.29 -18.99 11.31
C ILE A 238 32.51 -19.46 12.54
N ALA A 239 33.19 -19.68 13.67
CA ALA A 239 32.55 -20.11 14.90
C ALA A 239 31.51 -19.09 15.44
N LEU A 240 31.77 -17.79 15.25
CA LEU A 240 30.83 -16.72 15.60
C LEU A 240 29.65 -16.67 14.63
N LEU A 241 29.88 -16.84 13.32
CA LEU A 241 28.82 -16.91 12.32
C LEU A 241 27.84 -18.05 12.64
N CYS A 242 28.34 -19.23 13.01
CA CYS A 242 27.52 -20.38 13.42
C CYS A 242 26.63 -20.09 14.64
N ARG A 243 26.98 -19.10 15.46
CA ARG A 243 26.15 -18.69 16.61
C ARG A 243 25.18 -17.57 16.27
N THR A 244 25.43 -16.82 15.20
CA THR A 244 24.55 -15.72 14.77
C THR A 244 23.37 -16.18 13.92
N THR A 245 23.41 -17.39 13.38
CA THR A 245 22.34 -17.98 12.55
C THR A 245 20.97 -17.95 13.25
N ASP A 246 20.93 -18.16 14.57
CA ASP A 246 19.70 -18.13 15.37
C ASP A 246 19.09 -16.72 15.52
N CYS A 247 19.89 -15.68 15.26
CA CYS A 247 19.51 -14.27 15.43
C CYS A 247 19.21 -13.57 14.10
N LEU A 248 19.27 -14.29 12.98
CA LEU A 248 19.08 -13.69 11.67
C LEU A 248 17.61 -13.31 11.43
N PRO A 249 17.34 -12.23 10.67
CA PRO A 249 15.99 -11.88 10.28
C PRO A 249 15.34 -13.06 9.53
N PRO A 250 14.16 -13.56 9.97
CA PRO A 250 13.55 -14.76 9.41
C PRO A 250 13.23 -14.63 7.93
N GLY A 251 12.88 -13.42 7.49
CA GLY A 251 12.65 -13.08 6.09
C GLY A 251 13.87 -13.32 5.20
N ILE A 252 15.07 -13.05 5.69
CA ILE A 252 16.32 -13.24 4.92
C ILE A 252 16.63 -14.72 4.78
N CYS A 253 16.47 -15.51 5.85
CA CYS A 253 16.64 -16.96 5.77
C CYS A 253 15.64 -17.57 4.78
N GLN A 254 14.36 -17.20 4.89
CA GLN A 254 13.31 -17.65 3.98
C GLN A 254 13.60 -17.25 2.52
N CYS A 255 14.00 -16.01 2.28
CA CYS A 255 14.35 -15.52 0.94
C CYS A 255 15.57 -16.27 0.36
N SER A 256 16.59 -16.53 1.19
CA SER A 256 17.79 -17.27 0.78
C SER A 256 17.45 -18.69 0.35
N ASN A 257 16.63 -19.41 1.14
CA ASN A 257 16.17 -20.76 0.80
C ASN A 257 15.35 -20.77 -0.50
N LEU A 258 14.48 -19.77 -0.69
CA LEU A 258 13.70 -19.63 -1.91
C LEU A 258 14.58 -19.31 -3.14
N LEU A 259 15.63 -18.50 -2.96
CA LEU A 259 16.57 -18.19 -4.04
C LEU A 259 17.34 -19.44 -4.47
N GLU A 260 17.75 -20.30 -3.54
CA GLU A 260 18.43 -21.57 -3.85
C GLU A 260 17.63 -22.45 -4.83
N ASP A 261 16.29 -22.42 -4.77
CA ASP A 261 15.42 -23.19 -5.67
C ASP A 261 15.46 -22.71 -7.14
N ILE A 262 15.82 -21.45 -7.39
CA ILE A 262 15.75 -20.82 -8.73
C ILE A 262 17.13 -20.53 -9.33
N ILE A 263 18.20 -20.89 -8.64
CA ILE A 263 19.57 -20.65 -9.11
C ILE A 263 19.86 -21.45 -10.38
N PRO A 264 20.38 -20.80 -11.45
CA PRO A 264 20.87 -21.49 -12.64
C PRO A 264 21.99 -22.48 -12.32
N ALA A 265 22.02 -23.62 -13.02
CA ALA A 265 22.98 -24.70 -12.78
C ALA A 265 24.46 -24.32 -13.00
N ASP A 266 24.74 -23.19 -13.65
CA ASP A 266 26.08 -22.65 -13.87
C ASP A 266 26.57 -21.77 -12.71
N CYS A 267 25.68 -21.30 -11.83
CA CYS A 267 26.01 -20.49 -10.68
C CYS A 267 26.15 -21.33 -9.42
N HIS A 268 27.28 -21.19 -8.71
CA HIS A 268 27.57 -21.97 -7.51
C HIS A 268 27.86 -21.03 -6.33
N PRO A 269 26.88 -20.81 -5.44
CA PRO A 269 27.08 -20.06 -4.21
C PRO A 269 28.13 -20.69 -3.30
N LEU A 270 28.70 -19.90 -2.38
CA LEU A 270 29.64 -20.41 -1.39
C LEU A 270 28.98 -21.49 -0.53
N ALA A 271 29.62 -22.66 -0.46
CA ALA A 271 29.09 -23.85 0.23
C ALA A 271 27.72 -24.33 -0.28
N ASP A 272 27.41 -24.06 -1.55
CA ASP A 272 26.12 -24.37 -2.18
C ASP A 272 24.93 -23.75 -1.43
N SER A 273 25.16 -22.68 -0.64
CA SER A 273 24.10 -21.96 0.06
C SER A 273 24.17 -20.45 -0.17
N VAL A 274 23.01 -19.88 -0.51
CA VAL A 274 22.85 -18.42 -0.67
C VAL A 274 23.00 -17.72 0.67
N LEU A 275 22.47 -18.29 1.75
CA LEU A 275 22.56 -17.67 3.08
C LEU A 275 24.02 -17.50 3.52
N ILE A 276 24.83 -18.53 3.31
CA ILE A 276 26.26 -18.52 3.65
C ILE A 276 26.98 -17.46 2.80
N GLN A 277 26.72 -17.43 1.48
CA GLN A 277 27.25 -16.39 0.60
C GLN A 277 26.92 -14.98 1.12
N LEU A 278 25.66 -14.72 1.48
CA LEU A 278 25.22 -13.41 2.00
C LEU A 278 25.92 -13.03 3.32
N LEU A 279 26.05 -13.98 4.25
CA LEU A 279 26.71 -13.76 5.54
C LEU A 279 28.20 -13.43 5.36
N VAL A 280 28.89 -14.17 4.48
CA VAL A 280 30.32 -13.93 4.22
C VAL A 280 30.51 -12.62 3.46
N THR A 281 29.64 -12.29 2.50
CA THR A 281 29.66 -10.97 1.83
C THR A 281 29.44 -9.83 2.82
N ALA A 282 28.48 -9.96 3.74
CA ALA A 282 28.23 -8.97 4.78
C ALA A 282 29.45 -8.80 5.72
N LEU A 283 30.04 -9.92 6.16
CA LEU A 283 31.24 -9.91 6.99
C LEU A 283 32.43 -9.26 6.26
N TYR A 284 32.68 -9.67 5.02
CA TYR A 284 33.75 -9.12 4.19
C TYR A 284 33.64 -7.60 4.05
N ARG A 285 32.43 -7.06 3.82
CA ARG A 285 32.22 -5.61 3.72
C ARG A 285 32.59 -4.86 5.00
N ARG A 286 32.40 -5.50 6.16
CA ARG A 286 32.76 -4.90 7.47
C ARG A 286 34.23 -5.05 7.80
N THR A 287 34.90 -6.08 7.28
CA THR A 287 36.31 -6.39 7.57
C THR A 287 37.26 -6.11 6.41
N LYS A 288 36.82 -5.40 5.36
CA LYS A 288 37.57 -5.19 4.10
C LYS A 288 38.98 -4.60 4.29
N ASP A 289 39.17 -3.79 5.33
CA ASP A 289 40.43 -3.10 5.62
C ASP A 289 41.35 -3.91 6.55
N THR A 290 40.98 -5.16 6.86
CA THR A 290 41.74 -6.07 7.73
C THR A 290 42.42 -7.17 6.93
N PRO A 291 43.56 -7.72 7.38
CA PRO A 291 44.25 -8.83 6.70
C PRO A 291 43.41 -10.10 6.62
N MET A 292 42.34 -10.20 7.42
CA MET A 292 41.37 -11.29 7.37
C MET A 292 40.54 -11.30 6.07
N ALA A 293 40.37 -10.15 5.40
CA ALA A 293 39.58 -10.06 4.18
C ALA A 293 40.09 -10.98 3.06
N GLU A 294 41.42 -11.10 2.90
CA GLU A 294 42.04 -12.01 1.93
C GLU A 294 41.80 -13.49 2.28
N SER A 295 41.76 -13.83 3.57
CA SER A 295 41.49 -15.19 4.03
C SER A 295 40.04 -15.60 3.83
N LEU A 296 39.09 -14.65 3.91
CA LEU A 296 37.69 -14.89 3.59
C LEU A 296 37.49 -15.28 2.10
N CYS A 297 38.30 -14.74 1.19
CA CYS A 297 38.25 -15.10 -0.24
C CYS A 297 38.71 -16.54 -0.54
N HIS A 298 39.45 -17.15 0.40
CA HIS A 298 40.00 -18.51 0.26
C HIS A 298 39.45 -19.48 1.31
N LEU A 299 38.25 -19.19 1.84
CA LEU A 299 37.58 -20.04 2.81
C LEU A 299 37.43 -21.49 2.31
N ASP A 300 37.82 -22.43 3.17
CA ASP A 300 37.51 -23.84 2.96
C ASP A 300 36.02 -24.09 3.22
N VAL A 301 35.33 -24.51 2.17
CA VAL A 301 33.89 -24.78 2.13
C VAL A 301 33.46 -25.81 3.18
N SER A 302 34.35 -26.75 3.54
CA SER A 302 34.08 -27.79 4.54
C SER A 302 33.77 -27.21 5.93
N LEU A 303 34.33 -26.04 6.27
CA LEU A 303 34.12 -25.38 7.55
C LEU A 303 32.76 -24.68 7.67
N LEU A 304 32.06 -24.52 6.54
CA LEU A 304 30.80 -23.77 6.45
C LEU A 304 29.56 -24.68 6.45
N GLN A 305 29.74 -26.00 6.35
CA GLN A 305 28.61 -26.97 6.35
C GLN A 305 27.78 -26.98 7.65
N GLU A 306 28.33 -26.45 8.75
CA GLU A 306 27.63 -26.34 10.04
C GLU A 306 26.66 -25.13 10.10
N LEU A 307 26.66 -24.24 9.11
CA LEU A 307 25.86 -23.00 9.09
C LEU A 307 24.40 -23.19 8.61
N ASN A 308 23.97 -24.41 8.32
CA ASN A 308 22.64 -24.66 7.77
C ASN A 308 21.55 -24.20 8.76
N SER A 309 20.83 -23.14 8.39
CA SER A 309 19.74 -22.59 9.17
C SER A 309 18.57 -23.56 9.23
N HIS A 310 17.96 -23.70 10.40
CA HIS A 310 16.69 -24.41 10.54
C HIS A 310 15.54 -23.59 9.91
N ASP A 311 14.62 -24.28 9.22
CA ASP A 311 13.39 -23.66 8.72
C ASP A 311 12.58 -23.08 9.87
N LEU A 312 12.56 -21.75 9.97
CA LEU A 312 11.67 -21.03 10.87
C LEU A 312 10.29 -20.94 10.21
N PRO A 313 9.21 -21.39 10.87
CA PRO A 313 7.88 -21.28 10.30
C PRO A 313 7.50 -19.80 10.14
N GLY A 314 7.39 -19.35 8.90
CA GLY A 314 6.92 -18.01 8.58
C GLY A 314 5.47 -17.81 9.04
N THR A 315 5.22 -16.77 9.81
CA THR A 315 3.87 -16.41 10.23
C THR A 315 3.11 -15.78 9.06
N ARG A 316 1.96 -16.34 8.70
CA ARG A 316 1.10 -15.77 7.66
C ARG A 316 0.13 -14.76 8.27
N TYR A 317 0.32 -13.49 7.91
CA TYR A 317 -0.60 -12.42 8.28
C TYR A 317 -1.42 -11.99 7.07
N ASP A 318 -2.72 -11.76 7.26
CA ASP A 318 -3.55 -11.11 6.25
C ASP A 318 -3.49 -9.59 6.43
N LEU A 319 -2.63 -8.96 5.64
CA LEU A 319 -2.39 -7.52 5.65
C LEU A 319 -3.49 -6.74 4.92
N GLU A 320 -4.26 -7.38 4.05
CA GLU A 320 -5.31 -6.69 3.29
C GLU A 320 -6.54 -6.44 4.17
N SER A 321 -6.93 -7.43 4.97
CA SER A 321 -8.16 -7.36 5.77
C SER A 321 -7.98 -6.65 7.11
N SER A 322 -6.77 -6.61 7.68
CA SER A 322 -6.54 -6.10 9.04
C SER A 322 -5.61 -4.88 9.09
N PRO A 323 -6.15 -3.65 9.26
CA PRO A 323 -5.32 -2.46 9.41
C PRO A 323 -4.45 -2.51 10.68
N VAL A 324 -4.91 -3.19 11.74
CA VAL A 324 -4.15 -3.35 12.99
C VAL A 324 -2.88 -4.16 12.75
N ILE A 325 -2.97 -5.22 11.93
CA ILE A 325 -1.79 -6.02 11.58
C ILE A 325 -0.81 -5.18 10.76
N CYS A 326 -1.29 -4.38 9.79
CA CYS A 326 -0.43 -3.46 9.05
C CYS A 326 0.33 -2.50 9.97
N GLU A 327 -0.34 -1.90 10.95
CA GLU A 327 0.31 -1.00 11.92
C GLU A 327 1.35 -1.73 12.79
N LEU A 328 1.10 -2.98 13.18
CA LEU A 328 2.06 -3.80 13.92
C LEU A 328 3.30 -4.12 13.09
N GLN A 329 3.12 -4.54 11.83
CA GLN A 329 4.24 -4.87 10.93
C GLN A 329 5.07 -3.63 10.58
N VAL A 330 4.40 -2.50 10.32
CA VAL A 330 5.06 -1.21 10.15
C VAL A 330 5.85 -0.82 11.39
N SER A 331 5.29 -1.02 12.58
CA SER A 331 5.99 -0.70 13.83
C SER A 331 7.31 -1.47 13.93
N GLN A 332 7.35 -2.73 13.50
CA GLN A 332 8.57 -3.52 13.45
C GLN A 332 9.60 -2.94 12.47
N LEU A 333 9.19 -2.54 11.25
CA LEU A 333 10.08 -1.86 10.30
C LEU A 333 10.65 -0.56 10.87
N LEU A 334 9.80 0.23 11.53
CA LEU A 334 10.17 1.52 12.08
C LEU A 334 11.17 1.43 13.25
N LEU A 335 11.35 0.25 13.86
CA LEU A 335 12.39 0.04 14.88
C LEU A 335 13.81 0.12 14.30
N THR A 336 13.98 -0.25 13.03
CA THR A 336 15.29 -0.30 12.35
C THR A 336 15.54 0.96 11.53
N GLU A 337 16.80 1.36 11.37
CA GLU A 337 17.12 2.50 10.50
C GLU A 337 16.84 2.17 9.03
N ILE A 338 17.19 0.95 8.61
CA ILE A 338 16.96 0.43 7.25
C ILE A 338 15.45 0.44 6.94
N GLY A 339 14.60 -0.05 7.84
CA GLY A 339 13.15 -0.05 7.64
C GLY A 339 12.55 1.35 7.59
N ARG A 340 12.97 2.29 8.46
CA ARG A 340 12.56 3.71 8.39
C ARG A 340 12.94 4.35 7.06
N ARG A 341 14.17 4.09 6.59
CA ARG A 341 14.69 4.59 5.31
C ARG A 341 13.92 4.00 4.14
N ALA A 342 13.70 2.69 4.13
CA ALA A 342 12.96 1.99 3.09
C ALA A 342 11.53 2.53 2.94
N LEU A 343 10.78 2.67 4.03
CA LEU A 343 9.43 3.23 4.02
C LEU A 343 9.40 4.66 3.46
N LYS A 344 10.33 5.53 3.90
CA LYS A 344 10.45 6.91 3.40
C LYS A 344 10.78 6.96 1.91
N THR A 345 11.70 6.11 1.45
CA THR A 345 12.09 5.98 0.04
C THR A 345 10.90 5.57 -0.83
N ILE A 346 10.19 4.51 -0.47
CA ILE A 346 9.04 4.04 -1.26
C ILE A 346 7.89 5.05 -1.23
N TYR A 347 7.59 5.66 -0.08
CA TYR A 347 6.56 6.69 0.00
C TYR A 347 6.87 7.88 -0.91
N LYS A 348 8.12 8.35 -0.91
CA LYS A 348 8.54 9.46 -1.76
C LYS A 348 8.51 9.06 -3.24
N TYR A 349 8.92 7.84 -3.58
CA TYR A 349 8.83 7.31 -4.95
C TYR A 349 7.39 7.31 -5.47
N LEU A 350 6.45 6.74 -4.69
CA LEU A 350 5.04 6.72 -5.08
C LEU A 350 4.44 8.12 -5.18
N LYS A 351 4.88 9.06 -4.34
CA LYS A 351 4.37 10.43 -4.39
C LYS A 351 4.88 11.22 -5.60
N GLU A 352 6.12 10.98 -6.03
CA GLU A 352 6.77 11.71 -7.12
C GLU A 352 6.61 11.05 -8.50
N ASP A 353 6.55 9.72 -8.57
CA ASP A 353 6.64 8.94 -9.82
C ASP A 353 5.50 7.91 -10.01
N SER A 354 4.34 8.07 -9.35
CA SER A 354 3.22 7.13 -9.51
C SER A 354 2.48 7.21 -10.86
N THR A 355 2.86 8.09 -11.78
CA THR A 355 2.10 8.30 -13.03
C THR A 355 2.08 7.06 -13.93
N TRP A 356 3.20 6.34 -14.04
CA TRP A 356 3.28 5.10 -14.80
C TRP A 356 2.45 3.99 -14.14
N LEU A 357 2.45 3.94 -12.80
CA LEU A 357 1.70 2.96 -12.01
C LEU A 357 0.19 3.17 -12.19
N LEU A 358 -0.27 4.43 -12.16
CA LEU A 358 -1.67 4.78 -12.45
C LEU A 358 -2.06 4.35 -13.87
N LYS A 359 -1.18 4.56 -14.86
CA LYS A 359 -1.41 4.09 -16.22
C LYS A 359 -1.49 2.55 -16.31
N ALA A 360 -0.65 1.83 -15.57
CA ALA A 360 -0.68 0.36 -15.51
C ALA A 360 -1.97 -0.17 -14.85
N LEU A 361 -2.51 0.58 -13.89
CA LEU A 361 -3.82 0.35 -13.26
C LEU A 361 -5.01 0.70 -14.17
N GLY A 362 -4.77 1.31 -15.32
CA GLY A 362 -5.83 1.77 -16.24
C GLY A 362 -6.53 3.05 -15.78
N GLN A 363 -5.91 3.79 -14.85
CA GLN A 363 -6.45 5.03 -14.30
C GLN A 363 -6.01 6.25 -15.10
N PRO A 364 -6.83 7.31 -15.17
CA PRO A 364 -6.43 8.56 -15.79
C PRO A 364 -5.26 9.20 -15.03
N VAL A 365 -4.32 9.78 -15.78
CA VAL A 365 -3.20 10.50 -15.17
C VAL A 365 -3.73 11.79 -14.53
N PRO A 366 -3.35 12.11 -13.28
CA PRO A 366 -3.79 13.33 -12.61
C PRO A 366 -3.41 14.57 -13.40
N HIS A 367 -4.34 15.53 -13.44
CA HIS A 367 -4.06 16.85 -14.00
C HIS A 367 -2.92 17.50 -13.20
N ARG A 368 -2.01 18.23 -13.86
CA ARG A 368 -0.83 18.83 -13.19
C ARG A 368 -1.16 19.70 -11.96
N ASN A 369 -2.34 20.29 -11.97
CA ASN A 369 -2.82 21.15 -10.89
C ASN A 369 -3.61 20.40 -9.81
N SER A 370 -3.68 19.06 -9.85
CA SER A 370 -4.49 18.26 -8.92
C SER A 370 -4.14 18.48 -7.45
N SER A 371 -2.90 18.87 -7.17
CA SER A 371 -2.38 19.20 -5.83
C SER A 371 -2.66 20.64 -5.39
N THR A 372 -3.20 21.50 -6.26
CA THR A 372 -3.50 22.89 -5.93
C THR A 372 -4.84 23.00 -5.21
N LEU A 373 -4.90 23.87 -4.20
CA LEU A 373 -6.14 24.13 -3.46
C LEU A 373 -7.29 24.47 -4.42
N LEU A 374 -7.05 25.35 -5.40
CA LEU A 374 -8.05 25.74 -6.39
C LEU A 374 -8.62 24.53 -7.13
N TYR A 375 -7.78 23.61 -7.60
CA TYR A 375 -8.25 22.42 -8.27
C TYR A 375 -9.09 21.54 -7.33
N THR A 376 -8.59 21.28 -6.11
CA THR A 376 -9.31 20.45 -5.12
C THR A 376 -10.64 21.06 -4.66
N MET A 377 -10.80 22.39 -4.72
CA MET A 377 -12.06 23.06 -4.39
C MET A 377 -13.14 22.86 -5.45
N PHE A 378 -12.74 22.69 -6.71
CA PHE A 378 -13.67 22.58 -7.84
C PHE A 378 -13.72 21.18 -8.46
N HIS A 379 -12.90 20.24 -7.98
CA HIS A 379 -12.83 18.88 -8.52
C HIS A 379 -12.88 17.81 -7.43
N ILE A 380 -13.60 16.72 -7.70
CA ILE A 380 -13.54 15.46 -6.96
C ILE A 380 -12.71 14.50 -7.81
N GLY A 381 -11.48 14.20 -7.36
CA GLY A 381 -10.54 13.41 -8.16
C GLY A 381 -10.20 14.11 -9.49
N HIS A 382 -10.60 13.51 -10.61
CA HIS A 382 -10.37 14.08 -11.95
C HIS A 382 -11.56 14.88 -12.50
N LYS A 383 -12.67 14.93 -11.76
CA LYS A 383 -13.96 15.44 -12.25
C LYS A 383 -14.31 16.76 -11.64
N GLN A 384 -15.02 17.60 -12.39
CA GLN A 384 -15.54 18.85 -11.83
C GLN A 384 -16.67 18.54 -10.84
N PHE A 385 -16.70 19.27 -9.73
CA PHE A 385 -17.69 19.08 -8.66
C PHE A 385 -19.13 19.26 -9.17
N ASP A 386 -19.33 20.15 -10.15
CA ASP A 386 -20.62 20.44 -10.76
C ASP A 386 -21.03 19.42 -11.85
N GLU A 387 -20.25 18.37 -12.12
CA GLU A 387 -20.66 17.28 -13.03
C GLU A 387 -21.94 16.56 -12.58
N VAL A 388 -22.22 16.54 -11.27
CA VAL A 388 -23.47 15.98 -10.71
C VAL A 388 -24.67 16.88 -10.98
N LEU A 389 -24.44 18.18 -11.12
CA LEU A 389 -25.48 19.20 -11.33
C LEU A 389 -25.60 19.65 -12.79
N SER A 390 -24.59 19.35 -13.62
CA SER A 390 -24.59 19.59 -15.05
C SER A 390 -25.09 18.37 -15.81
N GLU A 391 -25.62 18.58 -17.01
CA GLU A 391 -26.21 17.52 -17.86
C GLU A 391 -25.18 16.47 -18.36
N ASN A 392 -23.91 16.56 -17.94
CA ASN A 392 -22.82 15.72 -18.39
C ASN A 392 -22.82 14.31 -17.79
N ARG A 393 -23.37 14.11 -16.57
CA ARG A 393 -23.52 12.78 -15.96
C ARG A 393 -24.99 12.40 -15.82
N VAL A 394 -25.46 11.50 -16.69
CA VAL A 394 -26.80 10.91 -16.54
C VAL A 394 -26.77 9.91 -15.38
N LEU A 395 -27.17 10.36 -14.19
CA LEU A 395 -27.36 9.47 -13.04
C LEU A 395 -28.58 8.56 -13.29
N ASP A 396 -28.42 7.26 -13.03
CA ASP A 396 -29.56 6.35 -13.02
C ASP A 396 -30.36 6.53 -11.72
N TRP A 397 -31.20 7.56 -11.71
CA TRP A 397 -32.11 7.88 -10.62
C TRP A 397 -32.98 6.70 -10.18
N GLN A 398 -33.29 5.77 -11.10
CA GLN A 398 -34.16 4.64 -10.78
C GLN A 398 -33.44 3.59 -9.95
N SER A 399 -32.19 3.28 -10.29
CA SER A 399 -31.33 2.40 -9.49
C SER A 399 -30.99 3.05 -8.15
N LEU A 400 -30.66 4.34 -8.14
CA LEU A 400 -30.39 5.13 -6.93
C LEU A 400 -31.53 5.11 -5.89
N LEU A 401 -32.77 5.31 -6.36
CA LEU A 401 -33.96 5.30 -5.49
C LEU A 401 -34.37 3.87 -5.07
N SER A 402 -33.69 2.84 -5.57
CA SER A 402 -33.96 1.41 -5.29
C SER A 402 -32.86 0.74 -4.46
N ILE A 403 -32.16 1.55 -3.66
CA ILE A 403 -31.11 1.09 -2.75
C ILE A 403 -31.51 1.51 -1.33
N PRO A 404 -31.22 0.69 -0.31
CA PRO A 404 -31.42 1.10 1.09
C PRO A 404 -30.56 2.32 1.42
N LEU A 405 -31.21 3.44 1.74
CA LEU A 405 -30.53 4.67 2.17
C LEU A 405 -30.78 4.95 3.67
N GLY A 406 -31.67 4.25 4.35
CA GLY A 406 -31.96 4.47 5.78
C GLY A 406 -32.43 5.88 6.12
N LEU A 407 -33.01 6.59 5.15
CA LEU A 407 -33.51 7.95 5.34
C LEU A 407 -34.86 7.94 6.05
N LYS A 408 -35.15 8.98 6.82
CA LYS A 408 -36.48 9.11 7.44
C LYS A 408 -37.48 9.68 6.44
N GLU A 409 -38.70 9.17 6.51
CA GLU A 409 -39.80 9.60 5.64
C GLU A 409 -40.07 11.10 5.76
N HIS A 410 -40.06 11.65 6.98
CA HIS A 410 -40.29 13.07 7.25
C HIS A 410 -39.22 13.98 6.64
N GLU A 411 -37.94 13.68 6.89
CA GLU A 411 -36.81 14.45 6.35
C GLU A 411 -36.80 14.41 4.81
N THR A 412 -37.16 13.27 4.23
CA THR A 412 -37.30 13.11 2.77
C THR A 412 -38.45 13.95 2.22
N TRP A 413 -39.58 14.00 2.94
CA TRP A 413 -40.72 14.83 2.54
C TRP A 413 -40.38 16.32 2.58
N GLU A 414 -39.69 16.82 3.60
CA GLU A 414 -39.26 18.22 3.66
C GLU A 414 -38.42 18.61 2.44
N LEU A 415 -37.50 17.73 2.03
CA LEU A 415 -36.66 17.93 0.84
C LEU A 415 -37.49 17.97 -0.45
N ILE A 416 -38.43 17.04 -0.63
CA ILE A 416 -39.30 16.98 -1.82
C ILE A 416 -40.26 18.17 -1.85
N ASN A 417 -40.92 18.47 -0.72
CA ASN A 417 -41.93 19.53 -0.64
C ASN A 417 -41.32 20.91 -0.92
N SER A 418 -40.08 21.16 -0.50
CA SER A 418 -39.36 22.40 -0.81
C SER A 418 -39.14 22.67 -2.31
N ARG A 419 -39.33 21.65 -3.16
CA ARG A 419 -39.22 21.72 -4.63
C ARG A 419 -40.56 21.77 -5.35
N LEU A 420 -41.65 21.46 -4.66
CA LEU A 420 -42.96 21.40 -5.30
C LEU A 420 -43.52 22.82 -5.44
N PRO A 421 -44.09 23.19 -6.59
CA PRO A 421 -44.64 24.52 -6.79
C PRO A 421 -45.80 24.77 -5.81
N ASP A 422 -45.80 25.93 -5.14
CA ASP A 422 -46.79 26.29 -4.10
C ASP A 422 -48.19 26.63 -4.67
N SER A 423 -48.33 26.66 -5.99
CA SER A 423 -49.51 27.01 -6.81
C SER A 423 -49.89 28.50 -6.75
N VAL A 424 -49.72 29.23 -7.87
CA VAL A 424 -50.68 29.46 -8.98
C VAL A 424 -50.00 30.32 -10.07
N ASP A 425 -48.88 30.99 -9.75
CA ASP A 425 -48.23 31.97 -10.63
C ASP A 425 -47.02 31.47 -11.46
N GLU A 426 -46.65 30.20 -11.33
CA GLU A 426 -45.56 29.62 -12.13
C GLU A 426 -46.13 28.92 -13.38
N GLU A 427 -45.56 29.18 -14.56
CA GLU A 427 -45.88 28.53 -15.84
C GLU A 427 -45.51 27.03 -15.84
N VAL A 428 -46.11 26.25 -14.93
CA VAL A 428 -45.81 24.84 -14.72
C VAL A 428 -46.75 23.99 -15.58
N SER A 429 -46.18 22.99 -16.28
CA SER A 429 -46.91 22.02 -17.08
C SER A 429 -48.04 21.35 -16.28
N GLN A 430 -49.17 21.08 -16.93
CA GLN A 430 -50.28 20.32 -16.33
C GLN A 430 -49.83 18.95 -15.81
N HIS A 431 -48.83 18.34 -16.45
CA HIS A 431 -48.23 17.09 -16.00
C HIS A 431 -47.53 17.22 -14.65
N ASP A 432 -46.71 18.26 -14.48
CA ASP A 432 -45.93 18.47 -13.26
C ASP A 432 -46.81 18.87 -12.07
N ASN A 433 -47.89 19.62 -12.33
CA ASN A 433 -48.92 19.90 -11.33
C ASN A 433 -49.64 18.62 -10.85
N ALA A 434 -49.96 17.70 -11.76
CA ALA A 434 -50.58 16.42 -11.40
C ALA A 434 -49.61 15.52 -10.60
N VAL A 435 -48.33 15.52 -10.96
CA VAL A 435 -47.25 14.83 -10.22
C VAL A 435 -47.12 15.42 -8.81
N ALA A 436 -47.03 16.75 -8.68
CA ALA A 436 -46.89 17.44 -7.40
C ALA A 436 -48.06 17.18 -6.46
N MET A 437 -49.30 17.24 -6.96
CA MET A 437 -50.49 16.90 -6.17
C MET A 437 -50.50 15.44 -5.71
N THR A 438 -50.03 14.52 -6.54
CA THR A 438 -49.98 13.10 -6.16
C THR A 438 -48.90 12.86 -5.10
N LEU A 439 -47.72 13.46 -5.24
CA LEU A 439 -46.66 13.37 -4.23
C LEU A 439 -47.13 13.97 -2.89
N ARG A 440 -47.79 15.14 -2.90
CA ARG A 440 -48.42 15.72 -1.70
C ARG A 440 -49.40 14.74 -1.05
N ARG A 441 -50.23 14.06 -1.83
CA ARG A 441 -51.17 13.05 -1.32
C ARG A 441 -50.48 11.82 -0.72
N VAL A 442 -49.42 11.34 -1.35
CA VAL A 442 -48.69 10.15 -0.87
C VAL A 442 -48.02 10.43 0.47
N PHE A 443 -47.46 11.62 0.66
CA PHE A 443 -46.74 12.02 1.88
C PHE A 443 -47.61 12.73 2.94
N GLN A 444 -48.91 12.94 2.69
CA GLN A 444 -49.84 13.58 3.63
C GLN A 444 -49.87 12.91 5.02
N ASN A 445 -49.69 11.59 5.09
CA ASN A 445 -49.69 10.83 6.34
C ASN A 445 -48.35 10.90 7.11
N VAL A 446 -47.29 11.35 6.46
CA VAL A 446 -45.94 11.50 7.04
C VAL A 446 -45.77 12.88 7.67
N ALA A 447 -46.43 13.92 7.13
CA ALA A 447 -46.38 15.29 7.65
C ALA A 447 -47.19 15.51 8.95
N THR A 448 -48.01 14.54 9.36
CA THR A 448 -48.88 14.60 10.55
C THR A 448 -48.37 13.80 11.76
N LYS A 449 -47.22 13.15 11.63
CA LYS A 449 -46.49 12.47 12.70
C LYS A 449 -45.22 13.22 13.01
#